data_AF-A0A923PTU5-F1
#
_entry.id   AF-A0A923PTU5-F1
#
_cell.length_a   1.000
_cell.length_b   1.000
_cell.length_c   1.000
_cell.angle_alpha   90.00
_cell.angle_beta   90.00
_cell.angle_gamma   90.00
#
_symmetry.space_group_name_H-M   'P 1'
#
loop_
_entity.id
_entity.type
_entity.pdbx_description
1 polymer ?
#
loop_
_entity_poly.entity_id
_entity_poly.type
_entity_poly.pdbx_seq_one_letter_code
_entity_poly.pdbx_strand_id
1 'polypeptide(L)'
;MCSTAASFPRPHSSVVVDGNDRAPARSMLRAVGFTDEDFKKPQIAVASSASNMTPCNVHLGDPSEHAQKGTDAAGGKSVYFNTITVTDGISMGTQGMRYSLVSRDVIADSIETAVAAEGFDGLVAIGGCDKNMPGCMMAIARPNRPAVFIYGGSILPGFAAADCDKLKPLDIVSVFEAVGKHAKGELSDAGLRDVEA
;
A
#
# COMPACT_ATOMS: atom_id res chain seq x y z
N MET A 1 -22.25 -4.03 -36.08
CA MET A 1 -21.95 -4.10 -34.64
C MET A 1 -21.04 -5.30 -34.41
N CYS A 2 -19.73 -5.10 -34.40
CA CYS A 2 -18.76 -6.15 -34.06
C CYS A 2 -18.09 -5.70 -32.76
N SER A 3 -18.70 -6.03 -31.62
CA SER A 3 -18.05 -5.91 -30.32
C SER A 3 -17.33 -7.23 -30.08
N THR A 4 -16.13 -7.37 -30.64
CA THR A 4 -15.18 -8.35 -30.12
C THR A 4 -14.69 -7.77 -28.80
N ALA A 5 -15.16 -8.31 -27.67
CA ALA A 5 -14.57 -8.01 -26.37
C ALA A 5 -13.05 -8.20 -26.50
N ALA A 6 -12.29 -7.12 -26.33
CA ALA A 6 -10.84 -7.19 -26.45
C ALA A 6 -10.33 -8.16 -25.38
N SER A 7 -9.81 -9.32 -25.79
CA SER A 7 -9.19 -10.24 -24.85
C SER A 7 -7.85 -9.63 -24.44
N PHE A 8 -7.75 -9.17 -23.21
CA PHE A 8 -6.48 -8.68 -22.68
C PHE A 8 -5.44 -9.81 -22.66
N PRO A 9 -4.17 -9.54 -23.01
CA PRO A 9 -3.13 -10.56 -23.02
C PRO A 9 -2.85 -11.07 -21.60
N ARG A 10 -2.57 -12.37 -21.46
CA ARG A 10 -2.22 -13.06 -20.21
C ARG A 10 -0.84 -13.73 -20.27
N PRO A 11 0.24 -12.98 -20.56
CA PRO A 11 1.56 -13.57 -20.82
C PRO A 11 2.16 -14.26 -19.59
N HIS A 12 1.68 -13.96 -18.38
CA HIS A 12 2.21 -14.51 -17.13
C HIS A 12 1.23 -15.47 -16.47
N SER A 13 -0.04 -15.08 -16.31
CA SER A 13 -0.99 -15.89 -15.55
C SER A 13 -1.36 -17.19 -16.26
N SER A 14 -1.37 -17.19 -17.60
CA SER A 14 -1.63 -18.40 -18.39
C SER A 14 -0.62 -19.52 -18.10
N VAL A 15 0.64 -19.19 -17.80
CA VAL A 15 1.67 -20.18 -17.43
C VAL A 15 1.33 -20.87 -16.11
N VAL A 16 0.64 -20.17 -15.21
CA VAL A 16 0.25 -20.67 -13.88
C VAL A 16 -1.06 -21.45 -13.93
N VAL A 17 -2.02 -21.05 -14.77
CA VAL A 17 -3.39 -21.57 -14.72
C VAL A 17 -3.89 -22.31 -15.96
N ASP A 18 -3.21 -22.26 -17.10
CA ASP A 18 -3.65 -22.95 -18.32
C ASP A 18 -2.96 -24.33 -18.44
N GLY A 19 -3.69 -25.34 -18.94
CA GLY A 19 -3.17 -26.70 -19.13
C GLY A 19 -3.58 -27.69 -18.02
N ASN A 20 -3.58 -28.98 -18.35
CA ASN A 20 -4.01 -30.03 -17.42
C ASN A 20 -3.04 -30.21 -16.25
N ASP A 21 -1.75 -30.03 -16.48
CA ASP A 21 -0.67 -30.06 -15.48
C ASP A 21 -0.80 -28.95 -14.43
N ARG A 22 -1.55 -27.87 -14.73
CA ARG A 22 -1.85 -26.77 -13.79
C ARG A 22 -3.09 -27.00 -12.92
N ALA A 23 -3.70 -28.20 -12.94
CA ALA A 23 -4.83 -28.52 -12.08
C ALA A 23 -4.57 -28.28 -10.58
N PRO A 24 -3.38 -28.56 -10.00
CA PRO A 24 -3.10 -28.27 -8.60
C PRO A 24 -3.17 -26.76 -8.27
N ALA A 25 -2.63 -25.89 -9.12
CA ALA A 25 -2.67 -24.44 -8.94
C ALA A 25 -4.12 -23.93 -8.97
N ARG A 26 -4.91 -24.37 -9.96
CA ARG A 26 -6.34 -24.03 -10.03
C ARG A 26 -7.11 -24.55 -8.81
N SER A 27 -6.74 -25.71 -8.26
CA SER A 27 -7.37 -26.22 -7.04
C SER A 27 -7.18 -25.28 -5.85
N MET A 28 -5.98 -24.74 -5.68
CA MET A 28 -5.69 -23.75 -4.63
C MET A 28 -6.45 -22.44 -4.87
N LEU A 29 -6.45 -21.95 -6.11
CA LEU A 29 -7.14 -20.70 -6.48
C LEU A 29 -8.67 -20.79 -6.29
N ARG A 30 -9.27 -21.96 -6.53
CA ARG A 30 -10.70 -22.18 -6.26
C ARG A 30 -11.03 -22.03 -4.78
N ALA A 31 -10.14 -22.45 -3.89
CA ALA A 31 -10.35 -22.32 -2.44
C ALA A 31 -10.41 -20.85 -1.98
N VAL A 32 -9.84 -19.93 -2.75
CA VAL A 32 -9.92 -18.48 -2.53
C VAL A 32 -10.93 -17.78 -3.44
N GLY A 33 -11.84 -18.53 -4.06
CA GLY A 33 -13.00 -17.99 -4.78
C GLY A 33 -12.82 -17.77 -6.29
N PHE A 34 -11.81 -18.37 -6.93
CA PHE A 34 -11.72 -18.37 -8.39
C PHE A 34 -12.75 -19.30 -9.03
N THR A 35 -13.35 -18.83 -10.12
CA THR A 35 -14.24 -19.61 -11.00
C THR A 35 -13.54 -20.00 -12.31
N ASP A 36 -14.17 -20.86 -13.12
CA ASP A 36 -13.63 -21.24 -14.43
C ASP A 36 -13.45 -20.06 -15.38
N GLU A 37 -14.34 -19.07 -15.28
CA GLU A 37 -14.25 -17.86 -16.08
C GLU A 37 -13.12 -16.94 -15.63
N ASP A 38 -12.75 -16.95 -14.34
CA ASP A 38 -11.65 -16.13 -13.83
C ASP A 38 -10.29 -16.58 -14.36
N PHE A 39 -10.09 -17.88 -14.63
CA PHE A 39 -8.84 -18.37 -15.23
C PHE A 39 -8.60 -17.86 -16.65
N LYS A 40 -9.63 -17.33 -17.32
CA LYS A 40 -9.52 -16.75 -18.67
C LYS A 40 -9.21 -15.25 -18.66
N LYS A 41 -9.18 -14.61 -17.49
CA LYS A 41 -8.96 -13.17 -17.30
C LYS A 41 -7.51 -12.87 -16.93
N PRO A 42 -6.97 -11.70 -17.29
CA PRO A 42 -5.67 -11.28 -16.75
C PRO A 42 -5.76 -11.13 -15.24
N GLN A 43 -4.77 -11.69 -14.53
CA GLN A 43 -4.73 -11.65 -13.07
C GLN A 43 -3.92 -10.44 -12.63
N ILE A 44 -4.54 -9.54 -11.88
CA ILE A 44 -3.93 -8.26 -11.48
C ILE A 44 -3.70 -8.28 -9.98
N ALA A 45 -2.44 -8.11 -9.58
CA ALA A 45 -2.08 -8.01 -8.19
C ALA A 45 -2.54 -6.66 -7.62
N VAL A 46 -3.13 -6.66 -6.44
CA VAL A 46 -3.40 -5.45 -5.65
C VAL A 46 -2.55 -5.55 -4.38
N ALA A 47 -1.38 -4.90 -4.42
CA ALA A 47 -0.39 -4.93 -3.34
C ALA A 47 -0.56 -3.70 -2.45
N SER A 48 -0.99 -3.90 -1.20
CA SER A 48 -1.19 -2.82 -0.24
C SER A 48 -0.24 -2.90 0.94
N SER A 49 -0.07 -1.78 1.63
CA SER A 49 0.68 -1.68 2.87
C SER A 49 -0.24 -1.35 4.05
N ALA A 50 -1.51 -1.75 3.97
CA ALA A 50 -2.53 -1.48 4.98
C ALA A 50 -2.12 -2.04 6.35
N SER A 51 -2.08 -1.19 7.36
CA SER A 51 -1.60 -1.56 8.70
C SER A 51 -2.05 -0.57 9.76
N ASN A 52 -2.35 -1.08 10.96
CA ASN A 52 -2.59 -0.25 12.15
C ASN A 52 -1.29 0.24 12.83
N MET A 53 -0.11 0.01 12.25
CA MET A 53 1.16 0.50 12.79
C MET A 53 1.32 2.02 12.66
N THR A 54 0.57 2.68 11.77
CA THR A 54 0.70 4.11 11.50
C THR A 54 -0.58 4.69 10.88
N PRO A 55 -0.95 5.95 11.21
CA PRO A 55 -2.07 6.63 10.54
C PRO A 55 -1.86 6.78 9.02
N CYS A 56 -0.61 6.74 8.54
CA CYS A 56 -0.32 6.80 7.09
C CYS A 56 -0.89 5.61 6.31
N ASN A 57 -1.17 4.48 6.97
CA ASN A 57 -1.47 3.21 6.31
C ASN A 57 -2.77 2.55 6.79
N VAL A 58 -3.37 3.01 7.89
CA VAL A 58 -4.53 2.36 8.51
C VAL A 58 -5.74 2.30 7.58
N HIS A 59 -5.92 3.31 6.72
CA HIS A 59 -7.04 3.44 5.80
C HIS A 59 -6.79 2.79 4.43
N LEU A 60 -5.61 2.22 4.16
CA LEU A 60 -5.28 1.70 2.82
C LEU A 60 -6.06 0.43 2.43
N GLY A 61 -6.84 -0.15 3.35
CA GLY A 61 -7.81 -1.19 3.02
C GLY A 61 -8.88 -0.69 2.05
N ASP A 62 -9.37 0.53 2.25
CA ASP A 62 -10.42 1.13 1.41
C ASP A 62 -10.00 1.30 -0.05
N PRO A 63 -8.87 1.99 -0.39
CA PRO A 63 -8.43 2.08 -1.79
C PRO A 63 -8.09 0.70 -2.37
N SER A 64 -7.68 -0.28 -1.56
CA SER A 64 -7.44 -1.65 -2.03
C SER A 64 -8.74 -2.34 -2.46
N GLU A 65 -9.82 -2.17 -1.72
CA GLU A 65 -11.14 -2.69 -2.09
C GLU A 65 -11.66 -2.02 -3.37
N HIS A 66 -11.49 -0.71 -3.50
CA HIS A 66 -11.87 0.03 -4.71
C HIS A 66 -11.05 -0.41 -5.94
N ALA A 67 -9.73 -0.63 -5.77
CA ALA A 67 -8.87 -1.15 -6.83
C ALA A 67 -9.28 -2.55 -7.29
N GLN A 68 -9.64 -3.44 -6.35
CA GLN A 68 -10.17 -4.77 -6.67
C GLN A 68 -11.47 -4.69 -7.48
N LYS A 69 -12.45 -3.90 -6.99
CA LYS A 69 -13.74 -3.68 -7.67
C LYS A 69 -13.54 -3.12 -9.09
N GLY A 70 -12.67 -2.11 -9.24
CA GLY A 70 -12.37 -1.50 -10.54
C GLY A 70 -11.70 -2.48 -11.52
N THR A 71 -10.76 -3.27 -11.02
CA THR A 71 -10.08 -4.33 -11.79
C THR A 71 -11.08 -5.37 -12.30
N ASP A 72 -11.92 -5.90 -11.42
CA ASP A 72 -12.88 -6.95 -11.75
C ASP A 72 -13.94 -6.43 -12.72
N ALA A 73 -14.42 -5.19 -12.53
CA ALA A 73 -15.37 -4.53 -13.42
C ALA A 73 -14.79 -4.27 -14.83
N ALA A 74 -13.47 -4.08 -14.95
CA ALA A 74 -12.77 -3.90 -16.21
C ALA A 74 -12.47 -5.21 -16.95
N GLY A 75 -12.87 -6.36 -16.40
CA GLY A 75 -12.66 -7.68 -17.01
C GLY A 75 -11.36 -8.38 -16.60
N GLY A 76 -10.64 -7.85 -15.61
CA GLY A 76 -9.55 -8.56 -14.94
C GLY A 76 -10.05 -9.46 -13.80
N LYS A 77 -9.10 -10.17 -13.17
CA LYS A 77 -9.32 -10.83 -11.88
C LYS A 77 -8.31 -10.27 -10.88
N SER A 78 -8.79 -9.53 -9.90
CA SER A 78 -7.95 -8.99 -8.84
C SER A 78 -7.52 -10.07 -7.84
N VAL A 79 -6.28 -9.96 -7.36
CA VAL A 79 -5.73 -10.75 -6.26
C VAL A 79 -5.05 -9.82 -5.28
N TYR A 80 -5.61 -9.70 -4.09
CA TYR A 80 -5.13 -8.80 -3.05
C TYR A 80 -4.12 -9.47 -2.11
N PHE A 81 -3.04 -8.76 -1.80
CA PHE A 81 -2.10 -9.16 -0.76
C PHE A 81 -1.45 -7.92 -0.12
N ASN A 82 -0.82 -8.14 1.04
CA ASN A 82 -0.13 -7.08 1.78
C ASN A 82 1.39 -7.24 1.76
N THR A 83 2.07 -6.09 1.74
CA THR A 83 3.47 -5.93 2.11
C THR A 83 3.58 -5.20 3.46
N ILE A 84 4.78 -5.16 4.03
CA ILE A 84 5.08 -4.47 5.29
C ILE A 84 5.07 -2.93 5.13
N THR A 85 5.07 -2.22 6.25
CA THR A 85 5.36 -0.78 6.32
C THR A 85 6.14 -0.47 7.60
N VAL A 86 6.93 0.59 7.58
CA VAL A 86 7.63 1.15 8.74
C VAL A 86 7.33 2.64 8.77
N THR A 87 7.20 3.21 9.96
CA THR A 87 6.86 4.63 10.15
C THR A 87 8.05 5.42 10.68
N ASP A 88 8.48 6.40 9.89
CA ASP A 88 9.57 7.29 10.25
C ASP A 88 9.17 8.18 11.43
N GLY A 89 7.89 8.56 11.52
CA GLY A 89 7.35 9.38 12.60
C GLY A 89 7.55 8.73 13.98
N ILE A 90 7.22 7.44 14.13
CA ILE A 90 7.35 6.73 15.43
C ILE A 90 8.80 6.30 15.68
N SER A 91 9.54 5.90 14.64
CA SER A 91 10.90 5.40 14.81
C SER A 91 11.95 6.51 15.04
N MET A 92 11.61 7.77 14.76
CA MET A 92 12.49 8.92 14.95
C MET A 92 13.03 9.01 16.38
N GLY A 93 14.34 9.29 16.50
CA GLY A 93 15.02 9.38 17.80
C GLY A 93 15.35 8.03 18.46
N THR A 94 15.01 6.90 17.84
CA THR A 94 15.25 5.55 18.40
C THR A 94 16.21 4.72 17.54
N GLN A 95 16.66 3.57 18.06
CA GLN A 95 17.42 2.58 17.28
C GLN A 95 16.62 2.01 16.09
N GLY A 96 15.28 2.10 16.14
CA GLY A 96 14.39 1.65 15.06
C GLY A 96 14.63 2.40 13.74
N MET A 97 15.13 3.64 13.78
CA MET A 97 15.41 4.43 12.57
C MET A 97 16.43 3.75 11.63
N ARG A 98 17.26 2.83 12.15
CA ARG A 98 18.17 2.00 11.33
C ARG A 98 17.43 1.09 10.33
N TYR A 99 16.15 0.81 10.60
CA TYR A 99 15.30 -0.06 9.78
C TYR A 99 14.36 0.72 8.85
N SER A 100 14.35 2.06 8.88
CA SER A 100 13.52 2.87 7.99
C SER A 100 13.90 2.65 6.53
N LEU A 101 15.14 2.99 6.15
CA LEU A 101 15.53 2.97 4.73
C LEU A 101 15.48 1.56 4.11
N VAL A 102 15.94 0.54 4.86
CA VAL A 102 15.91 -0.85 4.37
C VAL A 102 14.49 -1.36 4.10
N SER A 103 13.46 -0.80 4.77
CA SER A 103 12.07 -1.16 4.49
C SER A 103 11.67 -0.89 3.03
N ARG A 104 12.28 0.10 2.35
CA ARG A 104 12.07 0.35 0.92
C ARG A 104 12.40 -0.88 0.09
N ASP A 105 13.57 -1.48 0.34
CA ASP A 105 14.05 -2.62 -0.42
C ASP A 105 13.24 -3.88 -0.07
N VAL A 106 12.90 -4.07 1.21
CA VAL A 106 12.02 -5.17 1.63
C VAL A 106 10.63 -5.08 0.98
N ILE A 107 10.07 -3.87 0.88
CA ILE A 107 8.79 -3.63 0.20
C ILE A 107 8.90 -3.93 -1.29
N ALA A 108 9.99 -3.50 -1.93
CA ALA A 108 10.22 -3.75 -3.35
C ALA A 108 10.33 -5.26 -3.63
N ASP A 109 11.18 -5.94 -2.86
CA ASP A 109 11.47 -7.36 -3.00
C ASP A 109 10.23 -8.21 -2.68
N SER A 110 9.40 -7.83 -1.70
CA SER A 110 8.21 -8.60 -1.34
C SER A 110 7.13 -8.53 -2.41
N ILE A 111 6.87 -7.34 -2.98
CA ILE A 111 5.92 -7.17 -4.07
C ILE A 111 6.42 -7.89 -5.32
N GLU A 112 7.70 -7.72 -5.68
CA GLU A 112 8.32 -8.41 -6.80
C GLU A 112 8.22 -9.93 -6.65
N THR A 113 8.51 -10.46 -5.46
CA THR A 113 8.42 -11.89 -5.16
C THR A 113 7.02 -12.43 -5.43
N ALA A 114 5.99 -11.79 -4.86
CA ALA A 114 4.60 -12.23 -5.04
C ALA A 114 4.15 -12.11 -6.50
N VAL A 115 4.45 -10.98 -7.15
CA VAL A 115 4.07 -10.73 -8.55
C VAL A 115 4.73 -11.72 -9.50
N ALA A 116 6.02 -12.01 -9.31
CA ALA A 116 6.75 -12.95 -10.15
C ALA A 116 6.29 -14.39 -9.91
N ALA A 117 6.18 -14.82 -8.65
CA ALA A 117 5.85 -16.19 -8.28
C ALA A 117 4.42 -16.60 -8.69
N GLU A 118 3.44 -15.73 -8.46
CA GLU A 118 2.03 -16.00 -8.77
C GLU A 118 1.66 -15.68 -10.23
N GLY A 119 2.62 -15.17 -11.02
CA GLY A 119 2.43 -14.92 -12.45
C GLY A 119 1.40 -13.84 -12.77
N PHE A 120 1.26 -12.80 -11.94
CA PHE A 120 0.28 -11.74 -12.20
C PHE A 120 0.61 -10.93 -13.47
N ASP A 121 -0.38 -10.67 -14.31
CA ASP A 121 -0.20 -9.95 -15.57
C ASP A 121 -0.04 -8.43 -15.39
N GLY A 122 -0.44 -7.90 -14.23
CA GLY A 122 -0.28 -6.49 -13.88
C GLY A 122 -0.31 -6.25 -12.36
N LEU A 123 -0.06 -5.00 -11.97
CA LEU A 123 0.10 -4.61 -10.56
C LEU A 123 -0.57 -3.27 -10.25
N VAL A 124 -1.40 -3.22 -9.22
CA VAL A 124 -1.80 -2.00 -8.52
C VAL A 124 -1.05 -1.97 -7.19
N ALA A 125 -0.13 -1.02 -7.03
CA ALA A 125 0.64 -0.86 -5.81
C ALA A 125 0.13 0.33 -5.00
N ILE A 126 -0.12 0.13 -3.70
CA ILE A 126 -0.74 1.12 -2.82
C ILE A 126 0.18 1.42 -1.63
N GLY A 127 0.65 2.66 -1.55
CA GLY A 127 1.60 3.12 -0.53
C GLY A 127 1.16 4.41 0.13
N GLY A 128 1.48 4.56 1.43
CA GLY A 128 1.12 5.74 2.22
C GLY A 128 2.30 6.42 2.92
N CYS A 129 3.10 5.66 3.66
CA CYS A 129 4.25 6.19 4.41
C CYS A 129 5.50 6.33 3.52
N ASP A 130 6.44 7.19 3.93
CA ASP A 130 7.63 7.62 3.19
C ASP A 130 8.25 6.52 2.30
N LYS A 131 8.70 5.41 2.91
CA LYS A 131 9.44 4.36 2.20
C LYS A 131 8.56 3.42 1.38
N ASN A 132 7.23 3.47 1.55
CA ASN A 132 6.31 2.70 0.72
C ASN A 132 6.34 3.17 -0.72
N MET A 133 6.28 4.48 -0.96
CA MET A 133 6.26 5.07 -2.31
C MET A 133 7.44 4.58 -3.18
N PRO A 134 8.71 4.79 -2.79
CA PRO A 134 9.83 4.33 -3.60
C PRO A 134 9.92 2.79 -3.66
N GLY A 135 9.54 2.07 -2.60
CA GLY A 135 9.51 0.60 -2.62
C GLY A 135 8.52 0.05 -3.65
N CYS A 136 7.30 0.61 -3.69
CA CYS A 136 6.30 0.29 -4.71
C CYS A 136 6.78 0.66 -6.12
N MET A 137 7.39 1.83 -6.30
CA MET A 137 7.90 2.25 -7.61
C MET A 137 9.03 1.34 -8.11
N MET A 138 9.91 0.86 -7.23
CA MET A 138 10.93 -0.14 -7.57
C MET A 138 10.28 -1.46 -7.98
N ALA A 139 9.29 -1.95 -7.23
CA ALA A 139 8.55 -3.16 -7.57
C ALA A 139 7.72 -3.05 -8.86
N ILE A 140 7.32 -1.85 -9.27
CA ILE A 140 6.68 -1.61 -10.57
C ILE A 140 7.72 -1.68 -11.69
N ALA A 141 8.88 -1.06 -11.50
CA ALA A 141 9.92 -0.98 -12.51
C ALA A 141 10.61 -2.31 -12.81
N ARG A 142 10.87 -3.15 -11.79
CA ARG A 142 11.67 -4.37 -11.95
C ARG A 142 11.00 -5.46 -12.81
N PRO A 143 9.72 -5.84 -12.61
CA PRO A 143 9.05 -6.84 -13.43
C PRO A 143 8.66 -6.33 -14.82
N ASN A 144 8.63 -4.99 -15.00
CA ASN A 144 8.24 -4.32 -16.23
C ASN A 144 6.87 -4.79 -16.77
N ARG A 145 5.88 -4.85 -15.87
CA ARG A 145 4.48 -5.21 -16.18
C ARG A 145 3.58 -3.98 -16.12
N PRO A 146 2.42 -3.97 -16.81
CA PRO A 146 1.43 -2.91 -16.68
C PRO A 146 1.09 -2.66 -15.21
N ALA A 147 1.24 -1.43 -14.75
CA ALA A 147 1.05 -1.11 -13.35
C ALA A 147 0.53 0.31 -13.09
N VAL A 148 -0.11 0.47 -11.94
CA VAL A 148 -0.59 1.75 -11.41
C VAL A 148 -0.15 1.88 -9.96
N PHE A 149 0.34 3.05 -9.59
CA PHE A 149 0.58 3.41 -8.19
C PHE A 149 -0.58 4.27 -7.65
N ILE A 150 -1.09 3.94 -6.47
CA ILE A 150 -2.09 4.72 -5.75
C ILE A 150 -1.46 5.25 -4.47
N TYR A 151 -1.40 6.58 -4.36
CA TYR A 151 -0.98 7.24 -3.12
C TYR A 151 -2.12 7.23 -2.09
N GLY A 152 -1.80 6.86 -0.85
CA GLY A 152 -2.74 6.83 0.26
C GLY A 152 -3.38 8.17 0.63
N GLY A 153 -2.75 9.29 0.25
CA GLY A 153 -3.23 10.63 0.56
C GLY A 153 -2.55 11.27 1.77
N SER A 154 -2.62 12.59 1.84
CA SER A 154 -2.10 13.37 2.96
C SER A 154 -3.12 13.40 4.10
N ILE A 155 -2.63 13.39 5.33
CA ILE A 155 -3.45 13.68 6.52
C ILE A 155 -3.89 15.15 6.50
N LEU A 156 -5.07 15.42 7.08
CA LEU A 156 -5.51 16.78 7.40
C LEU A 156 -4.69 17.34 8.57
N PRO A 157 -4.47 18.67 8.64
CA PRO A 157 -3.78 19.27 9.78
C PRO A 157 -4.56 19.09 11.08
N GLY A 158 -3.83 18.94 12.19
CA GLY A 158 -4.40 18.99 13.53
C GLY A 158 -4.55 20.43 14.03
N PHE A 159 -5.33 20.63 15.08
CA PHE A 159 -5.47 21.93 15.76
C PHE A 159 -5.56 21.68 17.27
N ALA A 160 -4.79 22.43 18.05
CA ALA A 160 -4.94 22.40 19.51
C ALA A 160 -6.31 22.96 19.90
N ALA A 161 -6.92 22.41 20.96
CA ALA A 161 -8.27 22.79 21.39
C ALA A 161 -8.41 24.30 21.65
N ALA A 162 -7.35 24.93 22.19
CA ALA A 162 -7.32 26.36 22.48
C ALA A 162 -7.20 27.26 21.23
N ASP A 163 -6.88 26.68 20.08
CA ASP A 163 -6.53 27.39 18.84
C ASP A 163 -7.38 26.95 17.63
N CYS A 164 -8.42 26.12 17.83
CA CYS A 164 -9.38 25.74 16.78
C CYS A 164 -9.99 26.97 16.08
N ASP A 165 -10.34 28.01 16.84
CA ASP A 165 -10.91 29.25 16.29
C ASP A 165 -9.85 30.16 15.65
N LYS A 166 -8.57 29.94 15.95
CA LYS A 166 -7.45 30.75 15.47
C LYS A 166 -6.78 30.18 14.22
N LEU A 167 -7.23 29.02 13.74
CA LEU A 167 -6.71 28.35 12.54
C LEU A 167 -5.18 28.21 12.55
N LYS A 168 -4.63 27.77 13.68
CA LYS A 168 -3.19 27.49 13.79
C LYS A 168 -2.94 25.99 13.59
N PRO A 169 -2.59 25.55 12.36
CA PRO A 169 -2.43 24.13 12.07
C PRO A 169 -1.22 23.56 12.80
N LEU A 170 -1.34 22.31 13.20
CA LEU A 170 -0.30 21.49 13.79
C LEU A 170 -0.05 20.26 12.90
N ASP A 171 1.19 19.81 12.93
CA ASP A 171 1.67 18.61 12.27
C ASP A 171 2.73 17.92 13.14
N ILE A 172 3.33 16.85 12.64
CA ILE A 172 4.35 16.12 13.39
C ILE A 172 5.60 16.97 13.70
N VAL A 173 5.94 17.94 12.84
CA VAL A 173 7.07 18.86 13.08
C VAL A 173 6.76 19.75 14.27
N SER A 174 5.53 20.23 14.39
CA SER A 174 5.04 21.03 15.50
C SER A 174 5.23 20.31 16.85
N VAL A 175 5.01 18.99 16.88
CA VAL A 175 5.25 18.16 18.08
C VAL A 175 6.74 18.07 18.41
N PHE A 176 7.61 17.86 17.40
CA PHE A 176 9.07 17.86 17.62
C PHE A 176 9.58 19.21 18.15
N GLU A 177 9.06 20.33 17.65
CA GLU A 177 9.40 21.65 18.18
C GLU A 177 8.88 21.86 19.60
N ALA A 178 7.69 21.34 19.93
CA ALA A 178 7.11 21.40 21.27
C ALA A 178 7.99 20.67 22.29
N VAL A 179 8.58 19.52 21.94
CA VAL A 179 9.58 18.83 22.77
C VAL A 179 10.78 19.74 23.05
N GLY A 180 11.27 20.47 22.04
CA GLY A 180 12.35 21.43 22.21
C GLY A 180 12.01 22.59 23.15
N LYS A 181 10.80 23.15 23.04
CA LYS A 181 10.31 24.22 23.94
C LYS A 181 10.13 23.71 25.37
N HIS A 182 9.59 22.51 25.53
CA HIS A 182 9.44 21.85 26.83
C HIS A 182 10.79 21.65 27.51
N ALA A 183 11.80 21.15 26.78
CA ALA A 183 13.15 20.98 27.31
C ALA A 183 13.83 22.29 27.75
N LYS A 184 13.44 23.43 27.16
CA LYS A 184 13.88 24.78 27.59
C LYS A 184 13.08 25.37 28.75
N GLY A 185 12.01 24.70 29.20
CA GLY A 185 11.08 25.22 30.20
C GLY A 185 10.10 26.27 29.66
N GLU A 186 10.00 26.42 28.34
CA GLU A 186 9.11 27.37 27.67
C GLU A 186 7.70 26.79 27.42
N LEU A 187 7.52 25.49 27.63
CA LEU A 187 6.24 24.78 27.51
C LEU A 187 6.05 23.86 28.72
N SER A 188 4.85 23.87 29.31
CA SER A 188 4.51 22.99 30.44
C SER A 188 4.21 21.56 29.98
N ASP A 189 4.23 20.59 30.90
CA ASP A 189 3.81 19.20 30.62
C ASP A 189 2.39 19.13 30.03
N ALA A 190 1.47 19.93 30.56
CA ALA A 190 0.10 20.00 30.06
C ALA A 190 0.05 20.59 28.64
N GLY A 191 0.85 21.62 28.38
CA GLY A 191 0.95 22.22 27.04
C GLY A 191 1.58 21.27 26.02
N LEU A 192 2.56 20.46 26.41
CA LEU A 192 3.13 19.43 25.54
C LEU A 192 2.09 18.35 25.19
N ARG A 193 1.34 17.88 26.18
CA ARG A 193 0.25 16.89 25.97
C ARG A 193 -0.86 17.42 25.08
N ASP A 194 -1.19 18.70 25.17
CA ASP A 194 -2.22 19.33 24.32
C ASP A 194 -1.78 19.43 22.84
N VAL A 195 -0.48 19.58 22.58
CA VAL A 195 0.07 19.56 21.21
C VAL A 195 0.21 18.13 20.67
N GLU A 196 0.40 17.14 21.55
CA GLU A 196 0.53 15.71 21.20
C GLU A 196 -0.81 15.07 20.79
N ALA A 197 -1.91 15.46 21.45
CA ALA A 197 -3.24 14.84 21.32
C ALA A 197 -3.99 15.24 20.04
#